data_AF-A0A1V6E767-F1
#
_entry.id   AF-A0A1V6E767-F1
#
_cell.length_a   1.000
_cell.length_b   1.000
_cell.length_c   1.000
_cell.angle_alpha   90.00
_cell.angle_beta   90.00
_cell.angle_gamma   90.00
#
_symmetry.space_group_name_H-M   'P 1'
#
loop_
_entity.id
_entity.type
_entity.pdbx_description
1 polymer ?
#
loop_
_entity_poly.entity_id
_entity_poly.type
_entity_poly.pdbx_seq_one_letter_code
_entity_poly.pdbx_strand_id
1 'polypeptide(L)'
;MVDGVFVPNKTYELECALKESKEKKPGPQENTQSIRQFCGATYLFDRIGEKLGITEDLEKCFPDIYEQLLSLAYYLILEDNNPLRRFPRYSMESLHDFLCTIESLQATLAM
;
A
#
# COMPACT_ATOMS: atom_id res chain seq x y z
N MET A 1 -29.80 16.32 44.06
CA MET A 1 -29.96 15.62 45.35
C MET A 1 -31.35 15.89 45.85
N VAL A 2 -32.12 14.85 46.11
CA VAL A 2 -33.44 14.94 46.75
C VAL A 2 -33.36 14.01 47.96
N ASP A 3 -33.67 14.52 49.15
CA ASP A 3 -33.61 13.78 50.42
C ASP A 3 -32.26 13.09 50.72
N GLY A 4 -31.15 13.77 50.38
CA GLY A 4 -29.80 13.22 50.58
C GLY A 4 -29.42 12.09 49.61
N VAL A 5 -30.33 11.69 48.71
CA VAL A 5 -30.08 10.68 47.69
C VAL A 5 -29.70 11.37 46.38
N PHE A 6 -28.62 10.92 45.76
CA PHE A 6 -28.23 11.35 44.42
C PHE A 6 -29.21 10.76 43.42
N VAL A 7 -29.95 11.63 42.73
CA VAL A 7 -30.82 11.26 41.61
C VAL A 7 -30.13 11.76 40.34
N PRO A 8 -29.64 10.86 39.47
CA PRO A 8 -29.00 11.26 38.23
C PRO A 8 -30.00 11.99 37.32
N ASN A 9 -29.52 13.03 36.65
CA ASN A 9 -30.31 13.73 35.63
C ASN A 9 -29.98 13.18 34.23
N LYS A 10 -30.83 13.49 33.25
CA LYS A 10 -30.66 12.98 31.87
C LYS A 10 -29.28 13.31 31.27
N THR A 11 -28.70 14.46 31.61
CA THR A 11 -27.36 14.83 31.14
C THR A 11 -26.28 13.94 31.74
N TYR A 12 -26.39 13.60 33.03
CA TYR A 12 -25.46 12.67 33.70
C TYR A 12 -25.55 11.27 33.11
N GLU A 13 -26.75 10.77 32.84
CA GLU A 13 -26.96 9.47 32.19
C GLU A 13 -26.33 9.42 30.79
N LEU A 14 -26.46 10.48 30.00
CA LEU A 14 -25.83 10.60 28.68
C LEU A 14 -24.30 10.62 28.77
N GLU A 15 -23.74 11.32 29.75
CA GLU A 15 -22.29 11.35 29.97
C GLU A 15 -21.74 9.97 30.38
N CYS A 16 -22.47 9.23 31.22
CA CYS A 16 -22.13 7.85 31.56
C CYS A 16 -22.17 6.95 30.32
N ALA A 17 -23.24 7.02 29.52
CA ALA A 17 -23.36 6.23 28.29
C ALA A 17 -22.28 6.56 27.24
N LEU A 18 -21.87 7.83 27.14
CA LEU A 18 -20.77 8.26 26.26
C LEU A 18 -19.39 7.80 26.76
N LYS A 19 -19.19 7.70 28.08
CA LYS A 19 -17.97 7.12 28.65
C LYS A 19 -17.92 5.62 28.37
N GLU A 20 -19.01 4.91 28.61
CA GLU A 20 -19.13 3.47 28.31
C GLU A 20 -18.94 3.16 26.82
N SER A 21 -19.41 4.03 25.91
CA SER A 21 -19.22 3.82 24.47
C SER A 21 -17.78 4.06 24.01
N LYS A 22 -17.06 5.01 24.63
CA LYS A 22 -15.64 5.28 24.37
C LYS A 22 -14.71 4.21 24.94
N GLU A 23 -15.11 3.55 26.03
CA GLU A 23 -14.36 2.44 26.63
C GLU A 23 -14.51 1.13 25.85
N LYS A 24 -15.53 1.00 24.99
CA LYS A 24 -15.66 -0.12 24.06
C LYS A 24 -14.64 0.02 22.93
N LYS A 25 -13.81 -1.00 22.78
CA LYS A 25 -12.90 -1.09 21.62
C LYS A 25 -13.74 -1.10 20.34
N PRO A 26 -13.43 -0.27 19.34
CA PRO A 26 -14.14 -0.31 18.07
C PRO A 26 -14.02 -1.71 17.47
N GLY A 27 -15.11 -2.20 16.85
CA GLY A 27 -15.08 -3.45 16.11
C GLY A 27 -14.12 -3.37 14.91
N PRO A 28 -13.81 -4.50 14.27
CA PRO A 28 -13.00 -4.50 13.05
C PRO A 28 -13.57 -3.50 12.04
N GLN A 29 -12.75 -2.54 11.63
CA GLN A 29 -13.16 -1.53 10.67
C GLN A 29 -13.42 -2.20 9.32
N GLU A 30 -14.59 -1.94 8.74
CA GLU A 30 -14.97 -2.51 7.45
C GLU A 30 -13.97 -2.07 6.38
N ASN A 31 -13.35 -3.05 5.72
CA ASN A 31 -12.34 -2.77 4.70
C ASN A 31 -13.05 -2.26 3.44
N THR A 32 -13.21 -0.94 3.33
CA THR A 32 -14.03 -0.28 2.30
C THR A 32 -13.33 -0.18 0.94
N GLN A 33 -12.10 -0.68 0.83
CA GLN A 33 -11.26 -0.53 -0.36
C GLN A 33 -11.00 -1.87 -1.02
N SER A 34 -11.57 -2.06 -2.21
CA SER A 34 -11.20 -3.14 -3.14
C SER A 34 -10.27 -2.57 -4.20
N ILE A 35 -8.98 -2.93 -4.14
CA ILE A 35 -7.99 -2.51 -5.14
C ILE A 35 -7.81 -3.64 -6.15
N ARG A 36 -7.86 -3.33 -7.44
CA ARG A 36 -7.55 -4.30 -8.50
C ARG A 36 -6.04 -4.29 -8.73
N GLN A 37 -5.43 -5.47 -8.66
CA GLN A 37 -4.01 -5.64 -8.90
C GLN A 37 -3.76 -6.53 -10.12
N PHE A 38 -2.73 -6.23 -10.90
CA PHE A 38 -2.32 -7.02 -12.06
C PHE A 38 -1.04 -7.79 -11.77
N CYS A 39 -1.09 -9.11 -11.90
CA CYS A 39 0.02 -10.01 -11.55
C CYS A 39 0.36 -11.04 -12.64
N GLY A 40 -0.52 -11.23 -13.64
CA GLY A 40 -0.37 -12.32 -14.60
C GLY A 40 0.88 -12.21 -15.47
N ALA A 41 1.15 -11.03 -16.04
CA ALA A 41 2.26 -10.85 -16.96
C ALA A 41 3.62 -10.70 -16.23
N THR A 42 3.64 -10.04 -15.07
CA THR A 42 4.84 -9.92 -14.25
C THR A 42 5.32 -11.28 -13.74
N TYR A 43 4.41 -12.15 -13.31
CA TYR A 43 4.75 -13.52 -12.92
C TYR A 43 5.41 -14.33 -14.05
N LEU A 44 4.93 -14.15 -15.28
CA LEU A 44 5.55 -14.79 -16.45
C LEU A 44 6.99 -14.27 -16.66
N PHE A 45 7.21 -12.97 -16.51
CA PHE A 45 8.53 -12.37 -16.66
C PHE A 45 9.49 -12.80 -15.56
N ASP A 46 9.02 -12.94 -14.32
CA ASP A 46 9.84 -13.47 -13.22
C ASP A 46 10.36 -14.87 -13.55
N ARG A 47 9.47 -15.75 -14.03
CA ARG A 47 9.87 -17.11 -14.45
C ARG A 47 10.82 -17.13 -15.63
N ILE A 48 10.69 -16.19 -16.56
CA ILE A 48 11.62 -16.05 -17.68
C ILE A 48 12.97 -15.54 -17.17
N GLY A 49 12.98 -14.52 -16.31
CA GLY A 49 14.17 -13.91 -15.72
C GLY A 49 14.98 -14.92 -14.91
N GLU A 50 14.31 -15.68 -14.03
CA GLU A 50 14.90 -16.79 -13.27
C GLU A 50 15.49 -17.85 -14.20
N LYS A 51 14.73 -18.31 -15.20
CA LYS A 51 15.17 -19.38 -16.10
C LYS A 51 16.37 -18.96 -16.97
N LEU A 52 16.47 -17.69 -17.32
CA LEU A 52 17.57 -17.14 -18.12
C LEU A 52 18.76 -16.68 -17.25
N GLY A 53 18.64 -16.68 -15.93
CA GLY A 53 19.67 -16.18 -15.01
C GLY A 53 19.78 -14.64 -14.97
N ILE A 54 18.84 -13.92 -15.59
CA ILE A 54 18.87 -12.44 -15.67
C ILE A 54 18.74 -11.82 -14.27
N THR A 55 17.89 -12.39 -13.42
CA THR A 55 17.70 -11.94 -12.04
C THR A 55 19.00 -12.07 -11.24
N GLU A 56 19.65 -13.24 -11.30
CA GLU A 56 20.92 -13.49 -10.60
C GLU A 56 22.06 -12.62 -11.12
N ASP A 57 22.14 -12.39 -12.43
CA ASP A 57 23.17 -11.57 -13.04
C ASP A 57 22.98 -10.09 -12.66
N LEU A 58 21.74 -9.60 -12.68
CA LEU A 58 21.41 -8.25 -12.22
C LEU A 58 21.70 -8.07 -10.73
N GLU A 59 21.38 -9.07 -9.89
CA GLU A 59 21.68 -9.04 -8.45
C GLU A 59 23.19 -8.98 -8.19
N LYS A 60 24.00 -9.76 -8.93
CA LYS A 60 25.47 -9.73 -8.81
C LYS A 60 26.06 -8.40 -9.27
N CYS A 61 25.52 -7.80 -10.33
CA CYS A 61 26.03 -6.55 -10.88
C CYS A 61 25.55 -5.30 -10.13
N PHE A 62 24.31 -5.33 -9.64
CA PHE A 62 23.61 -4.17 -9.08
C PHE A 62 22.77 -4.57 -7.84
N PRO A 63 23.39 -5.10 -6.78
CA PRO A 63 22.68 -5.71 -5.65
C PRO A 63 21.71 -4.75 -4.96
N ASP A 64 21.97 -3.44 -5.00
CA ASP A 64 21.14 -2.44 -4.32
C ASP A 64 19.94 -1.97 -5.16
N ILE A 65 19.94 -2.21 -6.48
CA ILE A 65 18.96 -1.64 -7.43
C ILE A 65 18.40 -2.63 -8.46
N TYR A 66 18.82 -3.90 -8.45
CA TYR A 66 18.42 -4.92 -9.44
C TYR A 66 16.90 -5.08 -9.55
N GLU A 67 16.23 -5.00 -8.41
CA GLU A 67 14.78 -5.02 -8.24
C GLU A 67 14.07 -3.88 -8.98
N GLN A 68 14.63 -2.67 -8.89
CA GLN A 68 14.11 -1.47 -9.54
C GLN A 68 14.33 -1.55 -11.06
N LEU A 69 15.47 -2.12 -11.48
CA LEU A 69 15.77 -2.37 -12.89
C LEU A 69 14.81 -3.40 -13.51
N LEU A 70 14.52 -4.50 -12.81
CA LEU A 70 13.53 -5.51 -13.23
C LEU A 70 12.13 -4.92 -13.34
N SER A 71 11.73 -4.19 -12.31
CA SER A 71 10.47 -3.44 -12.26
C SER A 71 10.33 -2.47 -13.45
N LEU A 72 11.38 -1.70 -13.74
CA LEU A 72 11.40 -0.78 -14.88
C LEU A 72 11.35 -1.53 -16.22
N ALA A 73 12.08 -2.64 -16.37
CA ALA A 73 12.04 -3.45 -17.57
C ALA A 73 10.64 -4.02 -17.82
N TYR A 74 9.99 -4.57 -16.80
CA TYR A 74 8.62 -5.08 -16.90
C TYR A 74 7.64 -3.97 -17.26
N TYR A 75 7.81 -2.79 -16.66
CA TYR A 75 7.01 -1.63 -16.97
C TYR A 75 7.12 -1.24 -18.46
N LEU A 76 8.34 -1.15 -18.97
CA LEU A 76 8.61 -0.78 -20.36
C LEU A 76 8.11 -1.83 -21.37
N ILE A 77 8.09 -3.11 -20.99
CA ILE A 77 7.56 -4.19 -21.83
C ILE A 77 6.03 -4.17 -21.87
N LEU A 78 5.38 -3.87 -20.75
CA LEU A 78 3.92 -3.89 -20.65
C LEU A 78 3.25 -2.63 -21.19
N GLU A 79 3.93 -1.50 -21.12
CA GLU A 79 3.33 -0.22 -21.47
C GLU A 79 3.66 0.19 -22.91
N ASP A 80 2.64 0.21 -23.76
CA ASP A 80 2.81 0.49 -25.20
C ASP A 80 3.28 1.93 -25.51
N ASN A 81 2.59 2.95 -24.99
CA ASN A 81 2.76 4.35 -25.42
C ASN A 81 2.91 5.31 -24.24
N ASN A 82 4.00 6.10 -24.24
CA ASN A 82 4.33 7.09 -23.20
C ASN A 82 4.44 6.50 -21.77
N PRO A 83 5.35 5.53 -21.55
CA PRO A 83 5.54 4.90 -20.24
C PRO A 83 5.79 5.95 -19.13
N LEU A 84 6.56 7.00 -19.36
CA LEU A 84 6.82 7.97 -18.29
C LEU A 84 5.58 8.73 -17.80
N ARG A 85 4.52 8.86 -18.60
CA ARG A 85 3.27 9.53 -18.19
C ARG A 85 2.36 8.65 -17.33
N ARG A 86 2.42 7.33 -17.52
CA ARG A 86 1.49 6.39 -16.86
C ARG A 86 2.13 5.66 -15.67
N PHE A 87 3.40 5.93 -15.43
CA PHE A 87 4.16 5.38 -14.31
C PHE A 87 3.47 5.52 -12.94
N PRO A 88 2.90 6.69 -12.55
CA PRO A 88 2.28 6.84 -11.23
C PRO A 88 1.02 5.99 -11.03
N ARG A 89 0.38 5.58 -12.13
CA ARG A 89 -0.79 4.71 -12.09
C ARG A 89 -0.36 3.24 -12.06
N TYR A 90 0.73 2.91 -12.75
CA TYR A 90 1.29 1.56 -12.73
C TYR A 90 1.86 1.21 -11.36
N SER A 91 2.52 2.14 -10.65
CA SER A 91 3.02 1.92 -9.28
C SER A 91 1.91 1.55 -8.28
N MET A 92 0.70 2.09 -8.45
CA MET A 92 -0.46 1.78 -7.60
C MET A 92 -1.16 0.45 -7.94
N GLU A 93 -1.09 0.01 -9.21
CA GLU A 93 -1.80 -1.18 -9.71
C GLU A 93 -0.92 -2.44 -9.70
N SER A 94 0.40 -2.29 -9.58
CA SER A 94 1.35 -3.39 -9.55
C SER A 94 1.55 -3.95 -8.15
N LEU A 95 1.49 -5.28 -8.02
CA LEU A 95 1.73 -6.02 -6.77
C LEU A 95 3.22 -6.25 -6.46
N HIS A 96 4.12 -5.86 -7.36
CA HIS A 96 5.54 -6.15 -7.17
C HIS A 96 6.13 -5.14 -6.18
N ASP A 97 6.60 -5.63 -5.03
CA ASP A 97 7.09 -4.78 -3.93
C ASP A 97 8.18 -3.78 -4.37
N PHE A 98 8.90 -4.08 -5.46
CA PHE A 98 9.95 -3.24 -6.05
C PHE A 98 9.46 -1.95 -6.74
N LEU A 99 8.14 -1.82 -6.97
CA LEU A 99 7.56 -0.64 -7.61
C LEU A 99 7.24 0.47 -6.61
N CYS A 100 7.14 0.15 -5.32
CA CYS A 100 6.91 1.15 -4.27
C CYS A 100 8.14 2.06 -4.04
N THR A 101 9.32 1.67 -4.52
CA THR A 101 10.58 2.39 -4.29
C THR A 101 10.85 3.51 -5.30
N ILE A 102 10.25 3.51 -6.49
CA ILE A 102 10.54 4.54 -7.52
C ILE A 102 9.88 5.89 -7.20
N GLU A 103 8.78 5.90 -6.44
CA GLU A 103 8.18 7.17 -5.96
C GLU A 103 9.13 7.93 -5.01
N SER A 104 10.00 7.22 -4.29
CA SER A 104 10.98 7.84 -3.38
C SER A 104 12.11 8.59 -4.11
N LEU A 105 12.42 8.23 -5.37
CA LEU A 105 13.44 8.91 -6.19
C LEU A 105 12.93 10.23 -6.79
N GLN A 106 11.60 10.43 -6.91
CA GLN A 106 11.04 11.72 -7.33
C GLN A 106 10.92 12.70 -6.15
N ALA A 107 10.83 12.21 -4.92
CA ALA A 107 10.75 13.05 -3.72
C ALA A 107 12.11 13.69 -3.34
N THR A 108 13.23 13.06 -3.69
CA THR A 108 14.58 13.56 -3.37
C THR A 108 15.15 14.56 -4.38
N LEU A 109 14.55 14.69 -5.57
CA LEU A 109 14.89 15.73 -6.57
C LEU A 109 14.01 17.00 -6.45
N ALA A 110 13.09 17.02 -5.48
CA ALA A 110 12.21 18.15 -5.17
C ALA A 110 12.55 18.85 -3.83
N MET A 111 13.70 18.53 -3.22
CA MET A 111 14.32 19.28 -2.12
C MET A 111 15.69 19.82 -2.56
#